data_AF-A0A6N6RYH2-F1
#
_entry.id   AF-A0A6N6RYH2-F1
#
_cell.length_a   1.000
_cell.length_b   1.000
_cell.length_c   1.000
_cell.angle_alpha   90.00
_cell.angle_beta   90.00
_cell.angle_gamma   90.00
#
_symmetry.space_group_name_H-M   'P 1'
#
loop_
_entity.id
_entity.type
_entity.pdbx_description
1 polymer ?
#
loop_
_entity_poly.entity_id
_entity_poly.type
_entity_poly.pdbx_seq_one_letter_code
_entity_poly.pdbx_strand_id
1 'polypeptide(L)'
;INEDEYREMEEFSAGVGTLFAAMKSAEGDKAGIESDINKLSALIRDKAAPGEVQSLAGTIKGKIIDAYNIVPYPAHAPSYSAGKAIFDKTCAQCHGTEGAGDGPLAAGLKPPPAVFTDPEVSLALSPFKVFNTMTFGIEGTGMPSFPALSDQEKWDAAYYVLSLGYTEGEVAVGRKLAAKLPGDIEDYKTLATLSNGEIKERLKGSTSGPAEETGALAYLRDGLLDRSTGGSPLLTAGALLDESTSLYKAGRTDEAYTKALDAYLEGFEKAEADLRVRDKDLTAAIEADFSDYRGAIKSGASVEKVEELNAKIQGGLSAAERMLGEEAPSSNLLSFVNSFSIIVREGLEAILIIAAIIAFMGATGARSQIRYIHYGWILA
;
A
#
# COMPACT_ATOMS: atom_id res chain seq x y z
N ILE A 1 4.16 33.90 -4.21
CA ILE A 1 5.39 33.31 -3.64
C ILE A 1 5.90 34.28 -2.61
N ASN A 2 5.99 33.84 -1.36
CA ASN A 2 6.61 34.60 -0.28
C ASN A 2 8.13 34.73 -0.55
N GLU A 3 8.75 35.81 -0.11
CA GLU A 3 10.20 36.04 -0.25
C GLU A 3 11.04 34.89 0.35
N ASP A 4 10.59 34.26 1.42
CA ASP A 4 11.27 33.10 2.01
C ASP A 4 11.20 31.84 1.13
N GLU A 5 10.02 31.52 0.60
CA GLU A 5 9.82 30.41 -0.35
C GLU A 5 10.64 30.64 -1.63
N TYR A 6 10.68 31.89 -2.10
CA TYR A 6 11.46 32.26 -3.28
C TYR A 6 12.96 32.05 -3.05
N ARG A 7 13.47 32.50 -1.89
CA ARG A 7 14.88 32.30 -1.52
C ARG A 7 15.22 30.81 -1.43
N GLU A 8 14.32 30.02 -0.85
CA GLU A 8 14.47 28.56 -0.78
C GLU A 8 14.52 27.92 -2.19
N MET A 9 13.69 28.38 -3.13
CA MET A 9 13.76 27.94 -4.53
C MET A 9 15.10 28.28 -5.18
N GLU A 10 15.65 29.48 -4.94
CA GLU A 10 16.97 29.88 -5.45
C GLU A 10 18.09 29.01 -4.85
N GLU A 11 18.06 28.77 -3.54
CA GLU A 11 19.01 27.92 -2.82
C GLU A 11 18.97 26.47 -3.33
N PHE A 12 17.79 25.88 -3.48
CA PHE A 12 17.65 24.52 -4.03
C PHE A 12 18.16 24.43 -5.46
N SER A 13 17.84 25.40 -6.32
CA SER A 13 18.29 25.39 -7.71
C SER A 13 19.82 25.48 -7.81
N ALA A 14 20.46 26.30 -6.98
CA ALA A 14 21.92 26.38 -6.89
C ALA A 14 22.54 25.09 -6.32
N GLY A 15 21.88 24.47 -5.32
CA GLY A 15 22.27 23.19 -4.74
C GLY A 15 22.29 22.07 -5.78
N VAL A 16 21.27 21.99 -6.65
CA VAL A 16 21.22 21.01 -7.74
C VAL A 16 22.42 21.14 -8.68
N GLY A 17 22.81 22.35 -9.05
CA GLY A 17 24.01 22.59 -9.88
C GLY A 17 25.29 22.11 -9.21
N THR A 18 25.43 22.37 -7.90
CA THR A 18 26.59 21.94 -7.11
C THR A 18 26.67 20.41 -7.02
N LEU A 19 25.57 19.74 -6.69
CA LEU A 19 25.49 18.28 -6.61
C LEU A 19 25.77 17.63 -7.97
N PHE A 20 25.19 18.17 -9.04
CA PHE A 20 25.44 17.65 -10.38
C PHE A 20 26.91 17.78 -10.79
N ALA A 21 27.56 18.92 -10.47
CA ALA A 21 28.98 19.12 -10.73
C ALA A 21 29.85 18.09 -9.96
N ALA A 22 29.50 17.78 -8.71
CA ALA A 22 30.20 16.76 -7.92
C ALA A 22 30.04 15.34 -8.47
N MET A 23 28.90 15.03 -9.10
CA MET A 23 28.62 13.71 -9.68
C MET A 23 29.07 13.57 -11.14
N LYS A 24 29.54 14.65 -11.77
CA LYS A 24 29.88 14.69 -13.20
C LYS A 24 30.90 13.62 -13.64
N SER A 25 31.75 13.17 -12.71
CA SER A 25 32.75 12.13 -12.93
C SER A 25 32.23 10.69 -12.92
N ALA A 26 31.02 10.43 -12.40
CA ALA A 26 30.42 9.09 -12.47
C ALA A 26 30.06 8.73 -13.92
N GLU A 27 29.88 7.45 -14.25
CA GLU A 27 29.50 7.01 -15.60
C GLU A 27 28.05 7.44 -15.95
N GLY A 28 27.73 7.56 -17.25
CA GLY A 28 26.39 7.95 -17.72
C GLY A 28 26.35 9.07 -18.77
N ASP A 29 25.31 9.07 -19.62
CA ASP A 29 25.05 10.15 -20.58
C ASP A 29 24.44 11.37 -19.87
N LYS A 30 25.22 12.44 -19.80
CA LYS A 30 24.88 13.68 -19.06
C LYS A 30 24.54 14.83 -20.01
N ALA A 31 24.33 14.54 -21.30
CA ALA A 31 24.12 15.56 -22.31
C ALA A 31 22.92 16.47 -21.98
N GLY A 32 23.16 17.77 -21.98
CA GLY A 32 22.13 18.79 -21.77
C GLY A 32 21.64 18.97 -20.34
N ILE A 33 21.97 18.10 -19.38
CA ILE A 33 21.51 18.22 -17.98
C ILE A 33 21.99 19.53 -17.34
N GLU A 34 23.28 19.84 -17.49
CA GLU A 34 23.87 21.09 -16.97
C GLU A 34 23.21 22.34 -17.58
N SER A 35 22.91 22.29 -18.89
CA SER A 35 22.21 23.37 -19.59
C SER A 35 20.80 23.57 -19.03
N ASP A 36 20.09 22.48 -18.77
CA ASP A 36 18.73 22.54 -18.24
C ASP A 36 18.71 23.03 -16.78
N ILE A 37 19.67 22.62 -15.94
CA ILE A 37 19.83 23.13 -14.57
C ILE A 37 20.08 24.65 -14.56
N ASN A 38 20.93 25.14 -15.46
CA ASN A 38 21.17 26.57 -15.63
C ASN A 38 19.90 27.30 -16.08
N LYS A 39 19.14 26.70 -17.00
CA LYS A 39 17.85 27.23 -17.45
C LYS A 39 16.80 27.25 -16.33
N LEU A 40 16.75 26.22 -15.48
CA LEU A 40 15.85 26.17 -14.32
C LEU A 40 16.16 27.30 -13.34
N SER A 41 17.44 27.52 -13.04
CA SER A 41 17.89 28.61 -12.17
C SER A 41 17.48 29.98 -12.74
N ALA A 42 17.58 30.16 -14.06
CA ALA A 42 17.12 31.37 -14.72
C ALA A 42 15.59 31.55 -14.64
N LEU A 43 14.80 30.49 -14.88
CA LEU A 43 13.34 30.57 -14.77
C LEU A 43 12.88 30.93 -13.36
N ILE A 44 13.53 30.37 -12.33
CA ILE A 44 13.24 30.69 -10.93
C ILE A 44 13.57 32.16 -10.67
N ARG A 45 14.80 32.59 -11.00
CA ARG A 45 15.22 33.99 -10.82
C ARG A 45 14.29 34.98 -11.51
N ASP A 46 13.85 34.66 -12.72
CA ASP A 46 12.97 35.51 -13.52
C ASP A 46 11.47 35.39 -13.12
N LYS A 47 11.16 34.60 -12.09
CA LYS A 47 9.80 34.38 -11.55
C LYS A 47 8.81 33.90 -12.62
N ALA A 48 9.25 32.96 -13.46
CA ALA A 48 8.44 32.33 -14.50
C ALA A 48 7.19 31.63 -13.92
N ALA A 49 6.26 31.22 -14.79
CA ALA A 49 5.04 30.57 -14.34
C ALA A 49 5.35 29.24 -13.62
N PRO A 50 4.63 28.88 -12.53
CA PRO A 50 4.91 27.66 -11.77
C PRO A 50 4.95 26.37 -12.63
N GLY A 51 4.07 26.28 -13.63
CA GLY A 51 4.03 25.14 -14.54
C GLY A 51 5.27 24.99 -15.41
N GLU A 52 5.93 26.11 -15.80
CA GLU A 52 7.17 26.07 -16.57
C GLU A 52 8.34 25.57 -15.72
N VAL A 53 8.43 26.06 -14.48
CA VAL A 53 9.44 25.63 -13.49
C VAL A 53 9.26 24.14 -13.18
N GLN A 54 8.03 23.70 -12.91
CA GLN A 54 7.70 22.30 -12.62
C GLN A 54 8.03 21.37 -13.79
N SER A 55 7.67 21.78 -15.02
CA SER A 55 7.94 20.99 -16.23
C SER A 55 9.43 20.79 -16.49
N LEU A 56 10.23 21.86 -16.35
CA LEU A 56 11.68 21.76 -16.54
C LEU A 56 12.36 20.96 -15.42
N ALA A 57 11.95 21.16 -14.17
CA ALA A 57 12.44 20.36 -13.04
C ALA A 57 12.13 18.86 -13.23
N GLY A 58 10.93 18.52 -13.70
CA GLY A 58 10.55 17.15 -14.04
C GLY A 58 11.42 16.55 -15.16
N THR A 59 11.75 17.36 -16.17
CA THR A 59 12.65 16.97 -17.27
C THR A 59 14.06 16.67 -16.77
N ILE A 60 14.61 17.55 -15.92
CA ILE A 60 15.93 17.37 -15.31
C ILE A 60 15.96 16.09 -14.45
N LYS A 61 14.92 15.88 -13.63
CA LYS A 61 14.75 14.66 -12.81
C LYS A 61 14.83 13.40 -13.68
N GLY A 62 14.07 13.35 -14.78
CA GLY A 62 14.09 12.21 -15.71
C GLY A 62 15.47 11.95 -16.28
N LYS A 63 16.13 12.99 -16.80
CA LYS A 63 17.49 12.85 -17.35
C LYS A 63 18.51 12.38 -16.32
N ILE A 64 18.41 12.81 -15.06
CA ILE A 64 19.30 12.35 -13.99
C ILE A 64 19.08 10.87 -13.68
N ILE A 65 17.82 10.43 -13.59
CA ILE A 65 17.48 9.01 -13.38
C ILE A 65 18.09 8.15 -14.49
N ASP A 66 17.90 8.56 -15.75
CA ASP A 66 18.43 7.85 -16.91
C ASP A 66 19.95 7.86 -16.95
N ALA A 67 20.57 9.03 -16.75
CA ALA A 67 22.02 9.20 -16.80
C ALA A 67 22.74 8.29 -15.81
N TYR A 68 22.20 8.15 -14.59
CA TYR A 68 22.84 7.39 -13.51
C TYR A 68 22.24 6.00 -13.31
N ASN A 69 21.37 5.53 -14.22
CA ASN A 69 20.67 4.24 -14.11
C ASN A 69 20.02 4.02 -12.74
N ILE A 70 19.45 5.08 -12.17
CA ILE A 70 18.71 4.99 -10.92
C ILE A 70 17.48 4.13 -11.20
N VAL A 71 17.18 3.18 -10.32
CA VAL A 71 15.95 2.38 -10.39
C VAL A 71 14.93 3.02 -9.45
N PRO A 72 14.01 3.87 -9.93
CA PRO A 72 13.16 4.69 -9.07
C PRO A 72 11.83 3.99 -8.76
N TYR A 73 11.82 2.66 -8.76
CA TYR A 73 10.65 1.81 -8.55
C TYR A 73 11.06 0.50 -7.86
N PRO A 74 10.13 -0.19 -7.17
CA PRO A 74 10.45 -1.46 -6.53
C PRO A 74 10.68 -2.58 -7.54
N ALA A 75 11.55 -3.52 -7.16
CA ALA A 75 11.81 -4.72 -7.97
C ALA A 75 10.57 -5.63 -8.04
N HIS A 76 9.80 -5.71 -6.96
CA HIS A 76 8.56 -6.48 -6.86
C HIS A 76 7.37 -5.55 -6.56
N ALA A 77 6.17 -6.01 -6.88
CA ALA A 77 4.96 -5.25 -6.57
C ALA A 77 4.87 -4.98 -5.04
N PRO A 78 4.56 -3.75 -4.63
CA PRO A 78 4.50 -3.38 -3.22
C PRO A 78 3.32 -4.05 -2.50
N SER A 79 3.54 -4.48 -1.26
CA SER A 79 2.51 -5.08 -0.40
C SER A 79 1.91 -4.06 0.57
N TYR A 80 0.58 -3.87 0.51
CA TYR A 80 -0.13 -2.98 1.43
C TYR A 80 0.02 -3.45 2.90
N SER A 81 -0.14 -4.75 3.16
CA SER A 81 -0.12 -5.30 4.53
C SER A 81 1.28 -5.24 5.15
N ALA A 82 2.32 -5.52 4.37
CA ALA A 82 3.70 -5.35 4.81
C ALA A 82 4.01 -3.87 5.10
N GLY A 83 3.63 -2.97 4.19
CA GLY A 83 3.81 -1.53 4.35
C GLY A 83 3.10 -0.98 5.59
N LYS A 84 1.86 -1.43 5.82
CA LYS A 84 1.10 -1.09 7.02
C LYS A 84 1.80 -1.55 8.29
N ALA A 85 2.26 -2.80 8.35
CA ALA A 85 2.93 -3.35 9.52
C ALA A 85 4.22 -2.57 9.85
N ILE A 86 4.97 -2.17 8.83
CA ILE A 86 6.17 -1.33 8.99
C ILE A 86 5.79 0.05 9.52
N PHE A 87 4.76 0.67 8.94
CA PHE A 87 4.29 2.00 9.34
C PHE A 87 3.82 2.02 10.80
N ASP A 88 2.96 1.07 11.18
CA ASP A 88 2.44 0.95 12.55
C ASP A 88 3.58 0.80 13.57
N LYS A 89 4.58 -0.02 13.25
CA LYS A 89 5.71 -0.31 14.15
C LYS A 89 6.73 0.83 14.22
N THR A 90 6.95 1.52 13.11
CA THR A 90 8.13 2.38 12.92
C THR A 90 7.77 3.87 12.82
N CYS A 91 6.68 4.18 12.13
CA CYS A 91 6.36 5.55 11.70
C CYS A 91 5.26 6.19 12.55
N ALA A 92 4.29 5.40 13.01
CA ALA A 92 3.08 5.88 13.69
C ALA A 92 3.37 6.60 15.02
N GLN A 93 4.50 6.33 15.67
CA GLN A 93 4.89 7.04 16.91
C GLN A 93 5.09 8.55 16.69
N CYS A 94 5.49 8.96 15.48
CA CYS A 94 5.63 10.37 15.10
C CYS A 94 4.48 10.83 14.18
N HIS A 95 4.14 10.04 13.17
CA HIS A 95 3.17 10.43 12.15
C HIS A 95 1.70 10.12 12.50
N GLY A 96 1.43 9.43 13.61
CA GLY A 96 0.09 8.96 13.96
C GLY A 96 -0.33 7.72 13.18
N THR A 97 -1.27 6.93 13.71
CA THR A 97 -1.72 5.68 13.06
C THR A 97 -2.45 5.92 11.74
N GLU A 98 -3.07 7.09 11.58
CA GLU A 98 -3.76 7.50 10.36
C GLU A 98 -2.92 8.43 9.48
N GLY A 99 -1.66 8.70 9.87
CA GLY A 99 -0.80 9.65 9.15
C GLY A 99 -1.14 11.12 9.38
N ALA A 100 -1.89 11.44 10.43
CA ALA A 100 -2.34 12.80 10.73
C ALA A 100 -1.28 13.70 11.41
N GLY A 101 -0.04 13.22 11.56
CA GLY A 101 1.05 13.96 12.20
C GLY A 101 0.88 14.14 13.71
N ASP A 102 0.04 13.32 14.33
CA ASP A 102 -0.41 13.42 15.72
C ASP A 102 0.06 12.26 16.60
N GLY A 103 1.15 11.59 16.19
CA GLY A 103 1.77 10.53 16.97
C GLY A 103 2.22 11.01 18.36
N PRO A 104 2.35 10.12 19.35
CA PRO A 104 2.72 10.48 20.72
C PRO A 104 4.02 11.29 20.84
N LEU A 105 4.92 11.18 19.86
CA LEU A 105 6.18 11.93 19.81
C LEU A 105 6.09 13.26 19.03
N ALA A 106 4.99 13.52 18.32
CA ALA A 106 4.86 14.64 17.40
C ALA A 106 5.06 16.02 18.06
N ALA A 107 4.49 16.22 19.26
CA ALA A 107 4.53 17.50 19.97
C ALA A 107 5.94 18.00 20.30
N GLY A 108 6.93 17.11 20.36
CA GLY A 108 8.32 17.46 20.66
C GLY A 108 9.18 17.81 19.44
N LEU A 109 8.66 17.63 18.22
CA LEU A 109 9.44 17.73 16.99
C LEU A 109 9.31 19.10 16.32
N LYS A 110 10.44 19.60 15.81
CA LYS A 110 10.51 20.84 15.02
C LYS A 110 11.38 20.59 13.78
N PRO A 111 10.83 20.74 12.56
CA PRO A 111 9.43 20.98 12.24
C PRO A 111 8.51 19.82 12.71
N PRO A 112 7.18 20.04 12.82
CA PRO A 112 6.24 18.96 13.12
C PRO A 112 6.28 17.88 12.02
N PRO A 113 5.90 16.62 12.33
CA PRO A 113 5.78 15.58 11.33
C PRO A 113 4.83 15.97 10.20
N ALA A 114 5.13 15.50 8.99
CA ALA A 114 4.23 15.69 7.85
C ALA A 114 2.87 15.04 8.12
N VAL A 115 1.81 15.77 7.79
CA VAL A 115 0.41 15.31 7.84
C VAL A 115 0.08 14.73 6.47
N PHE A 116 0.12 13.41 6.34
CA PHE A 116 -0.10 12.73 5.04
C PHE A 116 -1.54 12.86 4.53
N THR A 117 -2.48 13.13 5.44
CA THR A 117 -3.88 13.40 5.14
C THR A 117 -4.15 14.85 4.70
N ASP A 118 -3.16 15.74 4.82
CA ASP A 118 -3.29 17.12 4.34
C ASP A 118 -3.21 17.15 2.81
N PRO A 119 -4.18 17.78 2.11
CA PRO A 119 -4.22 17.79 0.65
C PRO A 119 -2.99 18.45 0.00
N GLU A 120 -2.46 19.53 0.57
CA GLU A 120 -1.32 20.24 0.00
C GLU A 120 -0.03 19.43 0.14
N VAL A 121 0.19 18.84 1.32
CA VAL A 121 1.30 17.92 1.56
C VAL A 121 1.19 16.71 0.63
N SER A 122 0.01 16.07 0.58
CA SER A 122 -0.23 14.87 -0.21
C SER A 122 0.00 15.09 -1.70
N LEU A 123 -0.38 16.25 -2.26
CA LEU A 123 -0.15 16.60 -3.67
C LEU A 123 1.33 16.49 -4.10
N ALA A 124 2.24 16.83 -3.18
CA ALA A 124 3.68 16.84 -3.44
C ALA A 124 4.38 15.50 -3.14
N LEU A 125 3.65 14.45 -2.77
CA LEU A 125 4.20 13.14 -2.43
C LEU A 125 4.12 12.15 -3.60
N SER A 126 5.17 11.33 -3.70
CA SER A 126 5.26 10.11 -4.51
C SER A 126 5.90 9.00 -3.67
N PRO A 127 5.67 7.71 -3.98
CA PRO A 127 6.33 6.62 -3.29
C PRO A 127 7.86 6.75 -3.34
N PHE A 128 8.44 7.18 -4.47
CA PHE A 128 9.89 7.38 -4.58
C PHE A 128 10.39 8.49 -3.66
N LYS A 129 9.62 9.57 -3.47
CA LYS A 129 9.97 10.63 -2.50
C LYS A 129 9.94 10.09 -1.07
N VAL A 130 8.93 9.30 -0.71
CA VAL A 130 8.83 8.70 0.63
C VAL A 130 9.95 7.68 0.85
N PHE A 131 10.24 6.81 -0.13
CA PHE A 131 11.36 5.87 -0.12
C PHE A 131 12.70 6.57 0.12
N ASN A 132 12.98 7.66 -0.60
CA ASN A 132 14.21 8.43 -0.41
C ASN A 132 14.25 9.12 0.95
N THR A 133 13.12 9.63 1.42
CA THR A 133 13.01 10.22 2.76
C THR A 133 13.34 9.19 3.84
N MET A 134 12.86 7.95 3.69
CA MET A 134 13.20 6.86 4.60
C MET A 134 14.66 6.41 4.46
N THR A 135 15.23 6.50 3.26
CA THR A 135 16.61 6.08 2.99
C THR A 135 17.64 7.07 3.54
N PHE A 136 17.39 8.37 3.37
CA PHE A 136 18.36 9.42 3.71
C PHE A 136 18.02 10.19 4.98
N GLY A 137 16.77 10.12 5.44
CA GLY A 137 16.25 11.02 6.46
C GLY A 137 16.09 12.45 5.92
N ILE A 138 15.75 13.38 6.81
CA ILE A 138 15.72 14.81 6.50
C ILE A 138 16.62 15.53 7.51
N GLU A 139 17.77 16.01 7.03
CA GLU A 139 18.75 16.72 7.84
C GLU A 139 18.12 17.94 8.54
N GLY A 140 18.49 18.15 9.80
CA GLY A 140 17.95 19.25 10.61
C GLY A 140 16.53 19.04 11.15
N THR A 141 15.93 17.85 10.94
CA THR A 141 14.59 17.52 11.45
C THR A 141 14.59 16.28 12.34
N GLY A 142 13.43 15.93 12.88
CA GLY A 142 13.21 14.68 13.62
C GLY A 142 13.08 13.42 12.78
N MET A 143 13.20 13.49 11.44
CA MET A 143 13.03 12.36 10.53
C MET A 143 14.37 11.66 10.25
N PRO A 144 14.66 10.49 10.86
CA PRO A 144 15.92 9.77 10.66
C PRO A 144 15.91 8.97 9.35
N SER A 145 17.06 8.40 8.99
CA SER A 145 17.14 7.31 8.02
C SER A 145 16.82 5.95 8.66
N PHE A 146 16.38 4.99 7.85
CA PHE A 146 16.01 3.64 8.27
C PHE A 146 16.86 2.57 7.55
N PRO A 147 18.15 2.44 7.88
CA PRO A 147 19.06 1.50 7.22
C PRO A 147 18.76 0.02 7.54
N ALA A 148 17.97 -0.24 8.59
CA ALA A 148 17.57 -1.59 8.98
C ALA A 148 16.45 -2.17 8.09
N LEU A 149 15.74 -1.33 7.34
CA LEU A 149 14.74 -1.78 6.37
C LEU A 149 15.43 -2.07 5.03
N SER A 150 15.11 -3.21 4.43
CA SER A 150 15.44 -3.53 3.06
C SER A 150 14.75 -2.56 2.09
N ASP A 151 15.24 -2.47 0.86
CA ASP A 151 14.63 -1.56 -0.12
C ASP A 151 13.18 -1.94 -0.45
N GLN A 152 12.86 -3.24 -0.50
CA GLN A 152 11.47 -3.68 -0.69
C GLN A 152 10.57 -3.25 0.47
N GLU A 153 11.02 -3.40 1.72
CA GLU A 153 10.25 -2.94 2.89
C GLU A 153 10.03 -1.42 2.87
N LYS A 154 11.04 -0.64 2.45
CA LYS A 154 10.87 0.82 2.31
C LYS A 154 9.86 1.15 1.21
N TRP A 155 9.86 0.40 0.11
CA TRP A 155 8.86 0.57 -0.94
C TRP A 155 7.46 0.22 -0.46
N ASP A 156 7.27 -0.92 0.21
CA ASP A 156 5.97 -1.30 0.77
C ASP A 156 5.42 -0.21 1.70
N ALA A 157 6.26 0.31 2.61
CA ALA A 157 5.90 1.41 3.49
C ALA A 157 5.61 2.71 2.73
N ALA A 158 6.39 3.04 1.70
CA ALA A 158 6.19 4.24 0.90
C ALA A 158 4.86 4.24 0.15
N TYR A 159 4.46 3.09 -0.41
CA TYR A 159 3.17 2.93 -1.05
C TYR A 159 2.02 2.98 -0.03
N TYR A 160 2.19 2.36 1.14
CA TYR A 160 1.22 2.47 2.22
C TYR A 160 1.04 3.92 2.72
N VAL A 161 2.11 4.70 2.86
CA VAL A 161 1.99 6.13 3.23
C VAL A 161 1.14 6.90 2.21
N LEU A 162 1.26 6.57 0.93
CA LEU A 162 0.49 7.21 -0.14
C LEU A 162 -0.98 6.76 -0.20
N SER A 163 -1.35 5.65 0.45
CA SER A 163 -2.75 5.22 0.56
C SER A 163 -3.48 5.88 1.74
N LEU A 164 -2.74 6.47 2.69
CA LEU A 164 -3.32 7.18 3.83
C LEU A 164 -4.15 8.39 3.39
N GLY A 165 -5.21 8.68 4.16
CA GLY A 165 -6.12 9.80 3.91
C GLY A 165 -7.23 9.51 2.89
N TYR A 166 -7.26 8.31 2.28
CA TYR A 166 -8.36 7.89 1.42
C TYR A 166 -9.29 6.91 2.11
N THR A 167 -10.59 7.06 1.86
CA THR A 167 -11.65 6.18 2.36
C THR A 167 -11.98 5.07 1.38
N GLU A 168 -12.54 3.96 1.87
CA GLU A 168 -13.05 2.89 0.98
C GLU A 168 -14.12 3.40 0.00
N GLY A 169 -14.92 4.40 0.40
CA GLY A 169 -15.90 5.03 -0.46
C GLY A 169 -15.27 5.73 -1.67
N GLU A 170 -14.18 6.48 -1.46
CA GLU A 170 -13.45 7.14 -2.53
C GLU A 170 -12.77 6.13 -3.46
N VAL A 171 -12.17 5.08 -2.90
CA VAL A 171 -11.59 3.98 -3.67
C VAL A 171 -12.63 3.28 -4.52
N ALA A 172 -13.84 3.06 -3.99
CA ALA A 172 -14.94 2.46 -4.73
C ALA A 172 -15.44 3.34 -5.89
N VAL A 173 -15.35 4.67 -5.77
CA VAL A 173 -15.60 5.60 -6.89
C VAL A 173 -14.55 5.40 -7.98
N GLY A 174 -13.27 5.43 -7.63
CA GLY A 174 -12.18 5.24 -8.59
C GLY A 174 -12.19 3.87 -9.27
N ARG A 175 -12.55 2.81 -8.55
CA ARG A 175 -12.66 1.45 -9.10
C ARG A 175 -13.67 1.36 -10.25
N LYS A 176 -14.76 2.14 -10.19
CA LYS A 176 -15.74 2.24 -11.29
C LYS A 176 -15.19 2.97 -12.52
N LEU A 177 -14.14 3.76 -12.35
CA LEU A 177 -13.47 4.52 -13.39
C LEU A 177 -12.27 3.76 -14.00
N ALA A 178 -11.85 2.63 -13.41
CA ALA A 178 -10.64 1.89 -13.81
C ALA A 178 -10.51 1.72 -15.33
N ALA A 179 -11.57 1.27 -16.02
CA ALA A 179 -11.56 1.07 -17.46
C ALA A 179 -11.39 2.36 -18.32
N LYS A 180 -11.46 3.54 -17.71
CA LYS A 180 -11.28 4.84 -18.35
C LYS A 180 -9.96 5.52 -17.96
N LEU A 181 -9.19 4.93 -17.05
CA LEU A 181 -7.93 5.49 -16.61
C LEU A 181 -6.87 5.31 -17.70
N PRO A 182 -5.89 6.22 -17.78
CA PRO A 182 -4.74 6.02 -18.65
C PRO A 182 -3.94 4.78 -18.21
N GLY A 183 -3.75 3.81 -19.10
CA GLY A 183 -3.11 2.54 -18.75
C GLY A 183 -1.63 2.69 -18.30
N ASP A 184 -0.97 3.80 -18.63
CA ASP A 184 0.41 4.08 -18.20
C ASP A 184 0.51 4.35 -16.69
N ILE A 185 -0.56 4.84 -16.06
CA ILE A 185 -0.60 5.13 -14.62
C ILE A 185 -1.24 4.02 -13.78
N GLU A 186 -1.53 2.86 -14.39
CA GLU A 186 -1.99 1.66 -13.67
C GLU A 186 -0.84 0.73 -13.26
N ASP A 187 0.37 0.95 -13.79
CA ASP A 187 1.57 0.21 -13.37
C ASP A 187 2.16 0.82 -12.10
N TYR A 188 2.38 -0.02 -11.07
CA TYR A 188 3.04 0.40 -9.85
C TYR A 188 4.39 1.05 -10.14
N LYS A 189 5.17 0.57 -11.12
CA LYS A 189 6.48 1.15 -11.45
C LYS A 189 6.38 2.60 -11.91
N THR A 190 5.39 2.91 -12.73
CA THR A 190 5.11 4.29 -13.13
C THR A 190 4.70 5.12 -11.91
N LEU A 191 3.75 4.61 -11.12
CA LEU A 191 3.22 5.28 -9.93
C LEU A 191 4.28 5.58 -8.87
N ALA A 192 5.37 4.82 -8.83
CA ALA A 192 6.48 5.05 -7.91
C ALA A 192 7.03 6.48 -8.02
N THR A 193 7.11 7.00 -9.26
CA THR A 193 7.81 8.26 -9.56
C THR A 193 6.90 9.47 -9.69
N LEU A 194 5.61 9.24 -9.91
CA LEU A 194 4.61 10.29 -10.07
C LEU A 194 4.14 10.79 -8.71
N SER A 195 4.06 12.11 -8.55
CA SER A 195 3.38 12.75 -7.43
C SER A 195 1.86 12.70 -7.59
N ASN A 196 1.12 12.89 -6.50
CA ASN A 196 -0.34 12.99 -6.55
C ASN A 196 -0.81 14.15 -7.45
N GLY A 197 -0.10 15.28 -7.46
CA GLY A 197 -0.38 16.38 -8.40
C GLY A 197 -0.15 16.00 -9.87
N GLU A 198 0.93 15.29 -10.17
CA GLU A 198 1.22 14.78 -11.52
C GLU A 198 0.21 13.72 -11.99
N ILE A 199 -0.33 12.90 -11.08
CA ILE A 199 -1.41 11.96 -11.39
C ILE A 199 -2.70 12.72 -11.67
N LYS A 200 -3.07 13.69 -10.84
CA LYS A 200 -4.26 14.52 -11.05
C LYS A 200 -4.26 15.22 -12.40
N GLU A 201 -3.11 15.74 -12.83
CA GLU A 201 -2.99 16.34 -14.17
C GLU A 201 -3.33 15.35 -15.28
N ARG A 202 -2.87 14.09 -15.16
CA ARG A 202 -3.18 13.02 -16.11
C ARG A 202 -4.65 12.59 -16.08
N LEU A 203 -5.34 12.76 -14.94
CA LEU A 203 -6.74 12.38 -14.76
C LEU A 203 -7.75 13.39 -15.33
N LYS A 204 -7.33 14.61 -15.71
CA LYS A 204 -8.23 15.67 -16.21
C LYS A 204 -9.05 15.29 -17.45
N GLY A 205 -8.61 14.29 -18.22
CA GLY A 205 -9.34 13.75 -19.38
C GLY A 205 -10.22 12.54 -19.09
N SER A 206 -10.05 11.90 -17.93
CA SER A 206 -10.70 10.64 -17.56
C SER A 206 -11.77 10.79 -16.48
N THR A 207 -11.94 12.00 -15.93
CA THR A 207 -12.82 12.30 -14.80
C THR A 207 -13.70 13.52 -15.07
N SER A 208 -14.90 13.52 -14.50
CA SER A 208 -15.97 14.51 -14.79
C SER A 208 -16.09 15.57 -13.70
N GLY A 209 -15.30 15.50 -12.63
CA GLY A 209 -15.30 16.45 -11.54
C GLY A 209 -14.45 16.04 -10.34
N PRO A 210 -14.36 16.88 -9.29
CA PRO A 210 -13.42 16.70 -8.18
C PRO A 210 -13.58 15.37 -7.40
N ALA A 211 -14.80 14.86 -7.29
CA ALA A 211 -15.07 13.58 -6.62
C ALA A 211 -14.55 12.38 -7.43
N GLU A 212 -14.70 12.41 -8.76
CA GLU A 212 -14.15 11.38 -9.64
C GLU A 212 -12.63 11.45 -9.71
N GLU A 213 -12.05 12.66 -9.72
CA GLU A 213 -10.59 12.86 -9.65
C GLU A 213 -10.01 12.32 -8.35
N THR A 214 -10.62 12.67 -7.21
CA THR A 214 -10.19 12.19 -5.89
C THR A 214 -10.36 10.67 -5.78
N GLY A 215 -11.49 10.14 -6.24
CA GLY A 215 -11.73 8.70 -6.25
C GLY A 215 -10.75 7.93 -7.15
N ALA A 216 -10.45 8.45 -8.35
CA ALA A 216 -9.46 7.86 -9.25
C ALA A 216 -8.06 7.88 -8.62
N LEU A 217 -7.65 9.00 -8.01
CA LEU A 217 -6.37 9.07 -7.28
C LEU A 217 -6.33 8.08 -6.12
N ALA A 218 -7.40 7.99 -5.32
CA ALA A 218 -7.54 7.03 -4.23
C ALA A 218 -7.43 5.59 -4.74
N TYR A 219 -8.08 5.25 -5.86
CA TYR A 219 -7.94 3.95 -6.48
C TYR A 219 -6.51 3.68 -6.96
N LEU A 220 -5.83 4.64 -7.57
CA LEU A 220 -4.45 4.46 -8.02
C LEU A 220 -3.46 4.30 -6.86
N ARG A 221 -3.72 4.93 -5.71
CA ARG A 221 -2.82 4.91 -4.54
C ARG A 221 -3.12 3.84 -3.52
N ASP A 222 -4.37 3.41 -3.41
CA ASP A 222 -4.82 2.42 -2.43
C ASP A 222 -5.50 1.23 -3.10
N GLY A 223 -6.29 1.46 -4.15
CA GLY A 223 -7.08 0.41 -4.81
C GLY A 223 -6.32 -0.50 -5.78
N LEU A 224 -5.20 -0.03 -6.34
CA LEU A 224 -4.22 -0.79 -7.14
C LEU A 224 -3.17 -1.45 -6.27
N LEU A 225 -2.86 -0.83 -5.15
CA LEU A 225 -2.21 -1.54 -4.07
C LEU A 225 -3.14 -2.64 -3.65
N ASP A 226 -2.51 -3.72 -3.25
CA ASP A 226 -3.24 -4.91 -2.95
C ASP A 226 -4.19 -4.75 -1.75
N ARG A 227 -5.43 -4.33 -2.03
CA ARG A 227 -6.63 -4.62 -1.24
C ARG A 227 -7.47 -5.72 -1.87
N SER A 228 -7.39 -5.90 -3.20
CA SER A 228 -8.22 -6.85 -3.98
C SER A 228 -7.51 -8.12 -4.44
N THR A 229 -6.25 -8.28 -4.07
CA THR A 229 -5.56 -9.56 -3.80
C THR A 229 -5.34 -9.70 -2.30
N GLY A 230 -6.21 -9.07 -1.48
CA GLY A 230 -5.93 -8.61 -0.12
C GLY A 230 -5.22 -9.63 0.76
N GLY A 231 -3.89 -9.62 0.77
CA GLY A 231 -3.13 -10.64 1.51
C GLY A 231 -3.48 -12.08 1.10
N SER A 232 -4.09 -12.30 -0.08
CA SER A 232 -4.34 -13.58 -0.71
C SER A 232 -3.00 -14.22 -1.00
N PRO A 233 -2.70 -15.30 -0.29
CA PRO A 233 -1.48 -16.02 -0.57
C PRO A 233 -1.51 -16.69 -1.95
N LEU A 234 -2.68 -16.95 -2.52
CA LEU A 234 -2.79 -17.61 -3.82
C LEU A 234 -2.44 -16.68 -4.99
N LEU A 235 -2.76 -15.38 -4.89
CA LEU A 235 -2.36 -14.41 -5.91
C LEU A 235 -0.86 -14.09 -5.82
N THR A 236 -0.30 -14.07 -4.60
CA THR A 236 1.16 -14.03 -4.38
C THR A 236 1.85 -15.25 -5.00
N ALA A 237 1.28 -16.45 -4.81
CA ALA A 237 1.77 -17.68 -5.41
C ALA A 237 1.81 -17.58 -6.95
N GLY A 238 0.74 -17.07 -7.57
CA GLY A 238 0.65 -16.90 -9.01
C GLY A 238 1.71 -15.95 -9.57
N ALA A 239 1.92 -14.80 -8.93
CA ALA A 239 2.91 -13.82 -9.39
C ALA A 239 4.35 -14.36 -9.32
N LEU A 240 4.71 -15.02 -8.21
CA LEU A 240 6.03 -15.64 -8.04
C LEU A 240 6.25 -16.77 -9.05
N LEU A 241 5.20 -17.51 -9.41
CA LEU A 241 5.27 -18.60 -10.39
C LEU A 241 5.45 -18.08 -11.83
N ASP A 242 4.86 -16.93 -12.18
CA ASP A 242 5.10 -16.25 -13.46
C ASP A 242 6.55 -15.73 -13.56
N GLU A 243 7.09 -15.21 -12.46
CA GLU A 243 8.49 -14.80 -12.36
C GLU A 243 9.44 -15.99 -12.53
N SER A 244 9.16 -17.10 -11.84
CA SER A 244 9.86 -18.38 -12.04
C SER A 244 9.88 -18.81 -13.51
N THR A 245 8.72 -18.77 -14.17
CA THR A 245 8.59 -19.17 -15.57
C THR A 245 9.41 -18.26 -16.49
N SER A 246 9.45 -16.97 -16.20
CA SER A 246 10.25 -15.98 -16.93
C SER A 246 11.76 -16.20 -16.75
N LEU A 247 12.20 -16.52 -15.54
CA LEU A 247 13.59 -16.89 -15.25
C LEU A 247 14.00 -18.16 -15.99
N TYR A 248 13.11 -19.16 -16.05
CA TYR A 248 13.36 -20.40 -16.78
C TYR A 248 13.54 -20.17 -18.28
N LYS A 249 12.68 -19.36 -18.90
CA LYS A 249 12.81 -18.92 -20.30
C LYS A 249 14.13 -18.23 -20.59
N ALA A 250 14.65 -17.48 -19.62
CA ALA A 250 15.94 -16.81 -19.72
C ALA A 250 17.15 -17.74 -19.49
N GLY A 251 16.93 -19.03 -19.27
CA GLY A 251 17.98 -20.02 -18.98
C GLY A 251 18.51 -19.98 -17.54
N ARG A 252 17.87 -19.22 -16.65
CA ARG A 252 18.27 -19.07 -15.22
C ARG A 252 17.58 -20.12 -14.36
N THR A 253 17.94 -21.39 -14.59
CA THR A 253 17.22 -22.55 -14.02
C THR A 253 17.20 -22.60 -12.49
N ASP A 254 18.32 -22.30 -11.82
CA ASP A 254 18.41 -22.37 -10.36
C ASP A 254 17.56 -21.28 -9.68
N GLU A 255 17.50 -20.09 -10.29
CA GLU A 255 16.71 -18.96 -9.80
C GLU A 255 15.23 -19.20 -10.06
N ALA A 256 14.88 -19.76 -11.23
CA ALA A 256 13.53 -20.21 -11.52
C ALA A 256 13.06 -21.24 -10.47
N TYR A 257 13.89 -22.24 -10.17
CA TYR A 257 13.56 -23.25 -9.17
C TYR A 257 13.32 -22.65 -7.78
N THR A 258 14.20 -21.72 -7.37
CA THR A 258 14.07 -21.02 -6.08
C THR A 258 12.77 -20.22 -6.05
N LYS A 259 12.47 -19.47 -7.10
CA LYS A 259 11.26 -18.66 -7.17
C LYS A 259 9.97 -19.49 -7.21
N ALA A 260 10.02 -20.67 -7.83
CA ALA A 260 8.94 -21.66 -7.79
C ALA A 260 8.71 -22.24 -6.38
N LEU A 261 9.76 -22.33 -5.56
CA LEU A 261 9.64 -22.72 -4.16
C LEU A 261 9.01 -21.59 -3.34
N ASP A 262 9.44 -20.34 -3.55
CA ASP A 262 8.87 -19.16 -2.90
C ASP A 262 7.37 -19.04 -3.22
N ALA A 263 6.97 -19.26 -4.48
CA ALA A 263 5.56 -19.27 -4.89
C ALA A 263 4.70 -20.23 -4.04
N TYR A 264 5.26 -21.38 -3.69
CA TYR A 264 4.57 -22.36 -2.84
C TYR A 264 4.59 -21.94 -1.36
N LEU A 265 5.74 -21.59 -0.79
CA LEU A 265 5.89 -21.31 0.64
C LEU A 265 5.32 -19.95 1.05
N GLU A 266 5.63 -18.90 0.29
CA GLU A 266 5.20 -17.54 0.59
C GLU A 266 3.77 -17.28 0.14
N GLY A 267 3.30 -18.08 -0.81
CA GLY A 267 1.95 -18.04 -1.35
C GLY A 267 1.10 -19.22 -0.90
N PHE A 268 1.06 -20.27 -1.71
CA PHE A 268 0.05 -21.34 -1.60
C PHE A 268 -0.08 -21.97 -0.20
N GLU A 269 1.02 -22.24 0.50
CA GLU A 269 1.04 -22.83 1.85
C GLU A 269 0.16 -22.05 2.84
N LYS A 270 0.22 -20.72 2.80
CA LYS A 270 -0.51 -19.86 3.75
C LYS A 270 -2.04 -19.92 3.55
N ALA A 271 -2.51 -20.41 2.41
CA ALA A 271 -3.93 -20.60 2.09
C ALA A 271 -4.35 -22.08 2.05
N GLU A 272 -3.40 -23.02 2.10
CA GLU A 272 -3.62 -24.46 1.94
C GLU A 272 -4.63 -25.00 2.96
N ALA A 273 -4.48 -24.61 4.24
CA ALA A 273 -5.32 -25.14 5.31
C ALA A 273 -6.80 -24.78 5.11
N ASP A 274 -7.08 -23.52 4.77
CA ASP A 274 -8.44 -23.02 4.56
C ASP A 274 -9.04 -23.58 3.28
N LEU A 275 -8.24 -23.68 2.21
CA LEU A 275 -8.67 -24.29 0.96
C LEU A 275 -9.00 -25.77 1.15
N ARG A 276 -8.18 -26.52 1.91
CA ARG A 276 -8.38 -27.95 2.15
C ARG A 276 -9.67 -28.25 2.90
N VAL A 277 -10.13 -27.33 3.76
CA VAL A 277 -11.41 -27.44 4.45
C VAL A 277 -12.57 -27.30 3.47
N ARG A 278 -12.45 -26.42 2.46
CA ARG A 278 -13.50 -26.18 1.47
C ARG A 278 -13.49 -27.19 0.32
N ASP A 279 -12.30 -27.52 -0.18
CA ASP A 279 -12.09 -28.43 -1.30
C ASP A 279 -10.73 -29.13 -1.21
N LYS A 280 -10.75 -30.35 -0.67
CA LYS A 280 -9.55 -31.18 -0.51
C LYS A 280 -8.98 -31.65 -1.86
N ASP A 281 -9.84 -31.90 -2.85
CA ASP A 281 -9.42 -32.45 -4.13
C ASP A 281 -8.73 -31.37 -4.97
N LEU A 282 -9.26 -30.15 -4.97
CA LEU A 282 -8.62 -28.99 -5.59
C LEU A 282 -7.27 -28.67 -4.92
N THR A 283 -7.21 -28.70 -3.58
CA THR A 283 -5.96 -28.46 -2.84
C THR A 283 -4.88 -29.47 -3.25
N ALA A 284 -5.20 -30.76 -3.24
CA ALA A 284 -4.27 -31.81 -3.61
C ALA A 284 -3.83 -31.73 -5.09
N ALA A 285 -4.73 -31.29 -5.97
CA ALA A 285 -4.40 -31.07 -7.38
C ALA A 285 -3.38 -29.93 -7.55
N ILE A 286 -3.57 -28.81 -6.87
CA ILE A 286 -2.63 -27.67 -6.94
C ILE A 286 -1.27 -28.06 -6.33
N GLU A 287 -1.24 -28.78 -5.20
CA GLU A 287 -0.01 -29.30 -4.60
C GLU A 287 0.78 -30.20 -5.57
N ALA A 288 0.09 -31.13 -6.23
CA ALA A 288 0.69 -32.00 -7.22
C ALA A 288 1.25 -31.21 -8.40
N ASP A 289 0.51 -30.20 -8.88
CA ASP A 289 0.94 -29.37 -10.00
C ASP A 289 2.18 -28.52 -9.65
N PHE A 290 2.27 -27.96 -8.44
CA PHE A 290 3.49 -27.29 -7.95
C PHE A 290 4.70 -28.25 -7.89
N SER A 291 4.48 -29.50 -7.49
CA SER A 291 5.53 -30.51 -7.48
C SER A 291 5.99 -30.84 -8.91
N ASP A 292 5.06 -31.04 -9.83
CA ASP A 292 5.34 -31.35 -11.24
C ASP A 292 6.07 -30.19 -11.93
N TYR A 293 5.66 -28.95 -11.67
CA TYR A 293 6.32 -27.74 -12.18
C TYR A 293 7.78 -27.64 -11.74
N ARG A 294 8.05 -27.81 -10.43
CA ARG A 294 9.43 -27.82 -9.91
C ARG A 294 10.24 -29.01 -10.44
N GLY A 295 9.60 -30.16 -10.62
CA GLY A 295 10.20 -31.33 -11.27
C GLY A 295 10.64 -31.04 -12.70
N ALA A 296 9.77 -30.39 -13.48
CA ALA A 296 10.03 -30.01 -14.87
C ALA A 296 11.21 -29.03 -15.00
N ILE A 297 11.29 -28.02 -14.11
CA ILE A 297 12.45 -27.11 -14.04
C ILE A 297 13.73 -27.90 -13.80
N LYS A 298 13.73 -28.76 -12.76
CA LYS A 298 14.91 -29.53 -12.35
C LYS A 298 15.36 -30.56 -13.38
N SER A 299 14.43 -31.13 -14.15
CA SER A 299 14.75 -32.09 -15.22
C SER A 299 15.18 -31.43 -16.53
N GLY A 300 15.14 -30.10 -16.64
CA GLY A 300 15.44 -29.41 -17.90
C GLY A 300 14.38 -29.65 -18.98
N ALA A 301 13.09 -29.68 -18.61
CA ALA A 301 11.99 -29.84 -19.55
C ALA A 301 11.92 -28.68 -20.58
N SER A 302 11.11 -28.84 -21.63
CA SER A 302 10.95 -27.76 -22.61
C SER A 302 10.23 -26.56 -21.99
N VAL A 303 10.50 -25.36 -22.51
CA VAL A 303 9.85 -24.13 -22.07
C VAL A 303 8.33 -24.24 -22.18
N GLU A 304 7.84 -24.83 -23.28
CA GLU A 304 6.42 -25.03 -23.51
C GLU A 304 5.80 -25.90 -22.42
N LYS A 305 6.53 -26.90 -21.92
CA LYS A 305 6.03 -27.76 -20.84
C LYS A 305 5.95 -27.02 -19.51
N VAL A 306 6.93 -26.17 -19.21
CA VAL A 306 6.93 -25.34 -17.99
C VAL A 306 5.82 -24.30 -18.05
N GLU A 307 5.58 -23.69 -19.20
CA GLU A 307 4.46 -22.77 -19.41
C GLU A 307 3.09 -23.46 -19.29
N GLU A 308 2.93 -24.66 -19.83
CA GLU A 308 1.70 -25.46 -19.69
C GLU A 308 1.39 -25.74 -18.20
N LEU A 309 2.41 -26.14 -17.43
CA LEU A 309 2.28 -26.39 -16.00
C LEU A 309 1.99 -25.10 -15.23
N ASN A 310 2.64 -23.98 -15.58
CA ASN A 310 2.32 -22.67 -15.00
C ASN A 310 0.84 -22.32 -15.24
N ALA A 311 0.38 -22.39 -16.49
CA ALA A 311 -1.01 -22.08 -16.84
C ALA A 311 -2.02 -22.96 -16.10
N LYS A 312 -1.68 -24.25 -15.89
CA LYS A 312 -2.50 -25.17 -15.09
C LYS A 312 -2.59 -24.74 -13.63
N ILE A 313 -1.46 -24.39 -13.01
CA ILE A 313 -1.43 -23.89 -11.63
C ILE A 313 -2.18 -22.56 -11.52
N GLN A 314 -1.98 -21.61 -12.45
CA GLN A 314 -2.71 -20.34 -12.48
C GLN A 314 -4.24 -20.56 -12.54
N GLY A 315 -4.70 -21.54 -13.32
CA GLY A 315 -6.10 -21.94 -13.37
C GLY A 315 -6.61 -22.49 -12.03
N GLY A 316 -5.82 -23.33 -11.36
CA GLY A 316 -6.10 -23.87 -10.03
C GLY A 316 -6.15 -22.78 -8.95
N LEU A 317 -5.14 -21.91 -8.90
CA LEU A 317 -5.08 -20.76 -7.99
C LEU A 317 -6.27 -19.82 -8.21
N SER A 318 -6.64 -19.53 -9.45
CA SER A 318 -7.81 -18.71 -9.77
C SER A 318 -9.14 -19.36 -9.38
N ALA A 319 -9.22 -20.69 -9.40
CA ALA A 319 -10.39 -21.42 -8.91
C ALA A 319 -10.47 -21.37 -7.38
N ALA A 320 -9.35 -21.62 -6.72
CA ALA A 320 -9.23 -21.54 -5.27
C ALA A 320 -9.51 -20.13 -4.73
N GLU A 321 -9.05 -19.09 -5.42
CA GLU A 321 -9.37 -17.69 -5.11
C GLU A 321 -10.86 -17.40 -5.17
N ARG A 322 -11.56 -17.86 -6.21
CA ARG A 322 -13.03 -17.71 -6.29
C ARG A 322 -13.72 -18.44 -5.15
N MET A 323 -13.23 -19.61 -4.78
CA MET A 323 -13.81 -20.40 -3.67
C MET A 323 -13.55 -19.78 -2.30
N LEU A 324 -12.41 -19.11 -2.10
CA LEU A 324 -12.08 -18.43 -0.85
C LEU A 324 -12.69 -17.03 -0.76
N GLY A 325 -12.78 -16.32 -1.89
CA GLY A 325 -13.31 -14.97 -2.04
C GLY A 325 -14.82 -14.85 -2.25
N GLU A 326 -15.53 -15.96 -2.55
CA GLU A 326 -16.98 -16.01 -2.35
C GLU A 326 -17.26 -15.84 -0.86
N GLU A 327 -17.68 -14.62 -0.48
CA GLU A 327 -18.32 -14.36 0.80
C GLU A 327 -19.46 -15.37 0.95
N ALA A 328 -19.24 -16.37 1.79
CA ALA A 328 -20.37 -16.97 2.46
C ALA A 328 -21.16 -15.81 3.10
N PRO A 329 -22.52 -15.82 3.06
CA PRO A 329 -23.36 -14.81 3.72
C PRO A 329 -23.25 -14.84 5.27
N SER A 330 -22.15 -15.40 5.79
CA SER A 330 -21.84 -15.64 7.17
C SER A 330 -20.92 -14.60 7.79
N SER A 331 -20.31 -13.63 7.09
CA SER A 331 -19.54 -12.56 7.76
C SER A 331 -20.46 -11.60 8.54
N ASN A 332 -21.59 -11.21 7.94
CA ASN A 332 -22.65 -10.46 8.60
C ASN A 332 -23.43 -11.33 9.61
N LEU A 333 -23.66 -12.62 9.31
CA LEU A 333 -24.36 -13.52 10.23
C LEU A 333 -23.49 -13.95 11.42
N LEU A 334 -22.18 -14.16 11.26
CA LEU A 334 -21.25 -14.46 12.37
C LEU A 334 -21.00 -13.22 13.22
N SER A 335 -20.85 -12.05 12.61
CA SER A 335 -20.76 -10.79 13.37
C SER A 335 -22.08 -10.51 14.11
N PHE A 336 -23.22 -10.80 13.47
CA PHE A 336 -24.53 -10.75 14.11
C PHE A 336 -24.67 -11.80 15.22
N VAL A 337 -24.29 -13.06 15.01
CA VAL A 337 -24.40 -14.15 15.99
C VAL A 337 -23.44 -13.94 17.16
N ASN A 338 -22.23 -13.41 16.92
CA ASN A 338 -21.29 -13.05 17.98
C ASN A 338 -21.80 -11.85 18.78
N SER A 339 -22.27 -10.79 18.11
CA SER A 339 -22.88 -9.63 18.79
C SER A 339 -24.16 -10.02 19.54
N PHE A 340 -24.99 -10.87 18.95
CA PHE A 340 -26.21 -11.40 19.54
C PHE A 340 -25.89 -12.31 20.73
N SER A 341 -24.86 -13.15 20.65
CA SER A 341 -24.43 -14.02 21.75
C SER A 341 -23.90 -13.19 22.94
N ILE A 342 -23.18 -12.10 22.68
CA ILE A 342 -22.74 -11.15 23.73
C ILE A 342 -23.96 -10.48 24.36
N ILE A 343 -24.89 -9.93 23.56
CA ILE A 343 -26.11 -9.28 24.08
C ILE A 343 -26.99 -10.26 24.87
N VAL A 344 -27.14 -11.51 24.40
CA VAL A 344 -27.92 -12.54 25.10
C VAL A 344 -27.24 -12.95 26.40
N ARG A 345 -25.91 -13.07 26.42
CA ARG A 345 -25.14 -13.40 27.62
C ARG A 345 -25.22 -12.28 28.66
N GLU A 346 -24.93 -11.05 28.26
CA GLU A 346 -24.99 -9.87 29.13
C GLU A 346 -26.43 -9.58 29.59
N GLY A 347 -27.41 -9.75 28.70
CA GLY A 347 -28.83 -9.61 29.02
C GLY A 347 -29.33 -10.65 30.02
N LEU A 348 -28.88 -11.91 29.89
CA LEU A 348 -29.21 -12.98 30.83
C LEU A 348 -28.56 -12.73 32.20
N GLU A 349 -27.29 -12.32 32.23
CA GLU A 349 -26.58 -11.97 33.46
C GLU A 349 -27.27 -10.80 34.19
N ALA A 350 -27.68 -9.75 33.47
CA ALA A 350 -28.42 -8.63 34.04
C ALA A 350 -29.79 -9.05 34.62
N ILE A 351 -30.55 -9.90 33.92
CA ILE A 351 -31.83 -10.43 34.42
C ILE A 351 -31.63 -11.25 35.69
N LEU A 352 -30.58 -12.09 35.74
CA LEU A 352 -30.27 -12.91 36.92
C LEU A 352 -29.87 -12.05 38.12
N ILE A 353 -29.10 -10.98 37.92
CA ILE A 353 -28.74 -10.02 38.98
C ILE A 353 -30.00 -9.33 39.50
N ILE A 354 -30.87 -8.85 38.61
CA ILE A 354 -32.13 -8.19 39.02
C ILE A 354 -33.04 -9.18 39.76
N ALA A 355 -33.16 -10.42 39.28
CA ALA A 355 -33.94 -11.46 39.95
C ALA A 355 -33.38 -11.79 41.34
N ALA A 356 -32.05 -11.86 41.48
CA ALA A 356 -31.39 -12.06 42.77
C ALA A 356 -31.64 -10.89 43.74
N ILE A 357 -31.58 -9.65 43.26
CA ILE A 357 -31.87 -8.45 44.06
C ILE A 357 -33.34 -8.45 44.50
N ILE A 358 -34.28 -8.75 43.60
CA ILE A 358 -35.71 -8.84 43.92
C ILE A 358 -35.98 -9.95 44.94
N ALA A 359 -35.36 -11.12 44.77
CA ALA A 359 -35.47 -12.24 45.71
C ALA A 359 -34.92 -11.87 47.09
N PHE A 360 -33.77 -11.20 47.14
CA PHE A 360 -33.16 -10.71 48.38
C PHE A 360 -34.03 -9.67 49.09
N MET A 361 -34.62 -8.72 48.36
CA MET A 361 -35.53 -7.71 48.90
C MET A 361 -36.85 -8.32 49.39
N GLY A 362 -37.31 -9.39 48.74
CA GLY A 362 -38.43 -10.20 49.21
C GLY A 362 -38.14 -10.92 50.53
N ALA A 363 -36.95 -11.51 50.66
CA ALA A 363 -36.52 -12.24 51.85
C ALA A 363 -36.22 -11.33 53.05
N THR A 364 -35.75 -10.11 52.82
CA THR A 364 -35.39 -9.13 53.86
C THR A 364 -36.55 -8.23 54.31
N GLY A 365 -37.76 -8.44 53.77
CA GLY A 365 -38.96 -7.66 54.14
C GLY A 365 -39.04 -6.28 53.47
N ALA A 366 -38.07 -5.91 52.64
CA ALA A 366 -37.99 -4.63 51.92
C ALA A 366 -38.81 -4.60 50.61
N ARG A 367 -39.97 -5.28 50.57
CA ARG A 367 -40.80 -5.40 49.35
C ARG A 367 -41.24 -4.06 48.75
N SER A 368 -41.42 -3.03 49.58
CA SER A 368 -41.81 -1.68 49.13
C SER A 368 -40.76 -0.98 48.28
N GLN A 369 -39.53 -1.50 48.25
CA GLN A 369 -38.41 -0.92 47.50
C GLN A 369 -38.29 -1.51 46.07
N ILE A 370 -38.97 -2.63 45.78
CA ILE A 370 -38.99 -3.26 44.43
C ILE A 370 -39.52 -2.29 43.36
N ARG A 371 -40.42 -1.37 43.74
CA ARG A 371 -40.94 -0.32 42.84
C ARG A 371 -39.84 0.53 42.21
N TYR A 372 -38.74 0.78 42.92
CA TYR A 372 -37.63 1.60 42.40
C TYR A 372 -36.80 0.85 41.34
N ILE A 373 -36.76 -0.49 41.40
CA ILE A 373 -36.17 -1.32 40.34
C ILE A 373 -37.02 -1.22 39.06
N HIS A 374 -38.35 -1.28 39.20
CA HIS A 374 -39.26 -1.10 38.08
C HIS A 374 -39.19 0.31 37.48
N TYR A 375 -39.04 1.36 38.31
CA TYR A 375 -38.78 2.71 37.79
C TYR A 375 -37.45 2.80 37.03
N GLY A 376 -36.42 2.10 37.50
CA GLY A 376 -35.09 2.11 36.88
C GLY A 376 -35.08 1.63 35.43
N TRP A 377 -35.77 0.54 35.10
CA TRP A 377 -35.84 0.05 33.72
C TRP A 377 -36.92 0.72 32.87
N ILE A 378 -37.87 1.47 33.46
CA ILE A 378 -38.87 2.25 32.70
C ILE A 378 -38.23 3.54 32.17
N LEU A 379 -37.19 4.03 32.86
CA LEU A 379 -36.47 5.26 32.53
C LEU A 379 -35.18 5.02 31.71
N ALA A 380 -34.68 3.78 31.67
CA ALA A 380 -33.55 3.35 30.85
C ALA A 380 -34.02 2.91 29.46
#